data_AF-A0A257L7M1-F1
#
_entry.id   AF-A0A257L7M1-F1
#
_cell.length_a   1.000
_cell.length_b   1.000
_cell.length_c   1.000
_cell.angle_alpha   90.00
_cell.angle_beta   90.00
_cell.angle_gamma   90.00
#
_symmetry.space_group_name_H-M   'P 1'
#
loop_
_entity.id
_entity.type
_entity.pdbx_description
1 polymer ?
#
loop_
_entity_poly.entity_id
_entity_poly.type
_entity_poly.pdbx_seq_one_letter_code
_entity_poly.pdbx_strand_id
1 'polypeptide(L)'
;METISAKQVEGAVDISTDQIIGGIKSFSSPVNFIPIDQSQFECMRMEGLYLYWTIDQTNLEHEGNFRFGPSQSLDCLTLQKRRNNQWQEYSPGDIFN
;
A
#
# COMPACT_ATOMS: atom_id res chain seq x y z
N MET A 1 36.52 19.75 23.52
CA MET A 1 35.53 19.69 22.43
C MET A 1 34.98 18.27 22.47
N GLU A 2 33.82 18.08 23.09
CA GLU A 2 33.21 16.76 23.21
C GLU A 2 32.56 16.40 21.88
N THR A 3 33.09 15.37 21.24
CA THR A 3 32.49 14.79 20.03
C THR A 3 31.39 13.85 20.50
N ILE A 4 30.14 14.31 20.47
CA ILE A 4 28.99 13.44 20.68
C ILE A 4 28.92 12.53 19.44
N SER A 5 29.57 11.36 19.53
CA SER A 5 29.33 10.25 18.62
C SER A 5 27.94 9.72 18.94
N ALA A 6 26.92 10.30 18.31
CA ALA A 6 25.59 9.72 18.31
C ALA A 6 25.69 8.37 17.60
N LYS A 7 25.88 7.33 18.38
CA LYS A 7 25.81 5.94 17.97
C LYS A 7 24.40 5.75 17.41
N GLN A 8 24.28 5.69 16.09
CA GLN A 8 23.03 5.33 15.43
C GLN A 8 22.64 3.95 16.00
N VAL A 9 21.60 3.92 16.83
CA VAL A 9 21.12 2.67 17.40
C VAL A 9 20.51 1.88 16.25
N GLU A 10 21.14 0.76 15.93
CA GLU A 10 20.65 -0.18 14.92
C GLU A 10 19.19 -0.52 15.25
N GLY A 11 18.27 -0.10 14.38
CA GLY A 11 16.82 -0.33 14.55
C GLY A 11 15.97 0.88 14.95
N ALA A 12 16.56 2.04 15.28
CA ALA A 12 15.78 3.27 15.49
C ALA A 12 15.52 3.96 14.14
N VAL A 13 14.30 3.82 13.62
CA VAL A 13 13.83 4.58 12.44
C VAL A 13 13.26 5.90 12.93
N ASP A 14 13.81 7.01 12.43
CA ASP A 14 13.21 8.32 12.65
C ASP A 14 11.86 8.40 11.92
N ILE A 15 10.78 8.57 12.69
CA ILE A 15 9.41 8.70 12.21
C ILE A 15 8.93 10.16 12.16
N SER A 16 9.79 11.11 12.53
CA SER A 16 9.45 12.53 12.64
C SER A 16 9.82 13.36 11.40
N THR A 17 10.55 12.77 10.46
CA THR A 17 10.98 13.42 9.22
C THR A 17 10.76 12.50 8.02
N ASP A 18 10.61 13.07 6.82
CA ASP A 18 10.53 12.30 5.58
C ASP A 18 11.77 11.43 5.42
N GLN A 19 11.57 10.12 5.24
CA GLN A 19 12.64 9.15 5.10
C GLN A 19 12.81 8.72 3.64
N ILE A 20 14.07 8.70 3.18
CA ILE A 20 14.46 8.02 1.93
C ILE A 20 15.20 6.74 2.32
N ILE A 21 14.58 5.59 2.07
CA ILE A 21 15.17 4.28 2.37
C ILE A 21 15.74 3.71 1.08
N GLY A 22 17.07 3.56 1.02
CA GLY A 22 17.74 2.91 -0.10
C GLY A 22 17.55 1.37 -0.12
N GLY A 23 17.77 0.77 -1.29
CA GLY A 23 17.76 -0.68 -1.50
C GLY A 23 16.42 -1.26 -1.94
N ILE A 24 16.41 -2.57 -2.21
CA ILE A 24 15.21 -3.33 -2.56
C ILE A 24 14.54 -3.81 -1.27
N LYS A 25 13.24 -3.56 -1.13
CA LYS A 25 12.41 -4.20 -0.11
C LYS A 25 11.65 -5.36 -0.75
N SER A 26 11.69 -6.52 -0.11
CA SER A 26 10.97 -7.71 -0.54
C SER A 26 10.15 -8.22 0.64
N PHE A 27 8.90 -8.55 0.38
CA PHE A 27 7.98 -9.12 1.35
C PHE A 27 7.69 -10.57 0.94
N SER A 28 8.07 -11.53 1.76
CA SER A 28 7.82 -12.96 1.50
C SER A 28 6.44 -13.42 1.93
N SER A 29 5.69 -12.56 2.62
CA SER A 29 4.38 -12.82 3.20
C SER A 29 3.50 -11.58 3.04
N PRO A 30 2.16 -11.71 3.15
CA PRO A 30 1.29 -10.55 3.18
C PRO A 30 1.70 -9.55 4.26
N VAL A 31 1.67 -8.26 3.94
CA VAL A 31 2.03 -7.18 4.86
C VAL A 31 0.94 -6.11 4.88
N ASN A 32 0.62 -5.63 6.07
CA ASN A 32 -0.33 -4.55 6.30
C ASN A 32 0.44 -3.29 6.73
N PHE A 33 0.11 -2.17 6.10
CA PHE A 33 0.53 -0.82 6.48
C PHE A 33 -0.69 -0.09 7.02
N ILE A 34 -0.66 0.21 8.32
CA ILE A 34 -1.75 0.86 9.01
C ILE A 34 -1.54 2.38 8.91
N PRO A 35 -2.48 3.14 8.29
CA PRO A 35 -2.37 4.59 8.22
C PRO A 35 -2.60 5.20 9.60
N ILE A 36 -2.02 6.40 9.80
CA ILE A 36 -2.23 7.19 11.02
C ILE A 36 -3.70 7.62 11.14
N ASP A 37 -4.33 7.96 10.02
CA ASP A 37 -5.77 8.22 9.91
C ASP A 37 -6.45 7.08 9.14
N GLN A 38 -7.41 6.42 9.79
CA GLN A 38 -8.18 5.31 9.25
C GLN A 38 -9.60 5.72 8.80
N SER A 39 -9.86 7.03 8.66
CA SER A 39 -11.18 7.55 8.30
C SER A 39 -11.73 7.02 6.97
N GLN A 40 -10.84 6.74 6.00
CA GLN A 40 -11.22 6.26 4.66
C GLN A 40 -10.91 4.77 4.43
N PHE A 41 -9.76 4.30 4.94
CA PHE A 41 -9.29 2.93 4.79
C PHE A 41 -8.66 2.46 6.10
N GLU A 42 -8.94 1.22 6.51
CA GLU A 42 -8.35 0.61 7.69
C GLU A 42 -6.86 0.29 7.46
N CYS A 43 -6.48 -0.18 6.27
CA CYS A 43 -5.08 -0.42 5.93
C CYS A 43 -4.79 -0.41 4.43
N MET A 44 -3.49 -0.31 4.12
CA MET A 44 -2.95 -0.74 2.84
C MET A 44 -2.34 -2.13 3.02
N ARG A 45 -2.68 -3.10 2.17
CA ARG A 45 -2.16 -4.48 2.24
C ARG A 45 -1.45 -4.87 0.96
N MET A 46 -0.25 -5.42 1.04
CA MET A 46 0.43 -6.05 -0.10
C MET A 46 0.26 -7.57 0.02
N GLU A 47 -0.37 -8.19 -0.97
CA GLU A 47 -0.57 -9.64 -1.00
C GLU A 47 -0.64 -10.16 -2.44
N GLY A 48 0.11 -11.23 -2.71
CA GLY A 48 0.21 -11.81 -4.04
C GLY A 48 0.76 -10.79 -5.04
N LEU A 49 0.00 -10.53 -6.11
CA LEU A 49 0.35 -9.57 -7.17
C LEU A 49 -0.33 -8.20 -6.98
N TYR A 50 -0.96 -7.97 -5.82
CA TYR A 50 -1.84 -6.82 -5.61
C TYR A 50 -1.42 -5.97 -4.40
N LEU A 51 -1.64 -4.67 -4.56
CA LEU A 51 -1.65 -3.68 -3.48
C LEU A 51 -3.10 -3.26 -3.22
N TYR A 52 -3.58 -3.43 -1.99
CA TYR A 52 -4.96 -3.13 -1.59
C TYR A 52 -5.01 -1.89 -0.72
N TRP A 53 -6.11 -1.14 -0.81
CA TRP A 53 -6.60 -0.21 0.19
C TRP A 53 -7.93 -0.75 0.70
N THR A 54 -7.93 -1.22 1.95
CA THR A 54 -9.05 -1.99 2.51
C THR A 54 -9.81 -1.18 3.54
N ILE A 55 -11.14 -1.21 3.45
CA ILE A 55 -12.05 -0.67 4.47
C ILE A 55 -12.20 -1.67 5.63
N ASP A 56 -12.03 -2.97 5.34
CA ASP A 56 -11.96 -4.07 6.31
C ASP A 56 -10.75 -4.95 5.97
N GLN A 57 -9.74 -4.98 6.85
CA GLN A 57 -8.49 -5.71 6.62
C GLN A 57 -8.66 -7.25 6.62
N THR A 58 -9.76 -7.74 7.15
CA THR A 58 -10.09 -9.17 7.21
C THR A 58 -10.82 -9.64 5.95
N ASN A 59 -11.36 -8.70 5.17
CA ASN A 59 -12.13 -8.96 3.97
C ASN A 59 -11.62 -8.15 2.77
N LEU A 60 -10.69 -8.75 2.01
CA LEU A 60 -10.17 -8.13 0.79
C LEU A 60 -11.24 -7.88 -0.28
N GLU A 61 -12.34 -8.63 -0.24
CA GLU A 61 -13.45 -8.54 -1.20
C GLU A 61 -14.58 -7.61 -0.71
N HIS A 62 -14.34 -6.83 0.35
CA HIS A 62 -15.29 -5.85 0.86
C HIS A 62 -15.61 -4.78 -0.19
N GLU A 63 -16.90 -4.46 -0.35
CA GLU A 63 -17.37 -3.41 -1.25
C GLU A 63 -16.70 -2.07 -0.93
N GLY A 64 -16.25 -1.36 -1.96
CA GLY A 64 -15.55 -0.09 -1.81
C GLY A 64 -14.04 -0.20 -1.62
N ASN A 65 -13.48 -1.40 -1.38
CA ASN A 65 -12.03 -1.61 -1.40
C ASN A 65 -11.45 -1.22 -2.78
N PHE A 66 -10.22 -0.72 -2.77
CA PHE A 66 -9.43 -0.53 -3.98
C PHE A 66 -8.29 -1.53 -4.01
N ARG A 67 -7.85 -1.90 -5.21
CA ARG A 67 -6.59 -2.60 -5.41
C ARG A 67 -5.90 -2.15 -6.68
N PHE A 68 -4.59 -2.18 -6.69
CA PHE A 68 -3.75 -2.00 -7.86
C PHE A 68 -3.05 -3.31 -8.18
N GLY A 69 -3.09 -3.75 -9.43
CA GLY A 69 -2.44 -4.97 -9.87
C GLY A 69 -2.82 -5.37 -11.29
N PRO A 70 -2.56 -6.63 -11.69
CA PRO A 70 -2.82 -7.11 -13.04
C PRO A 70 -4.28 -6.93 -13.46
N SER A 71 -4.45 -6.32 -14.63
CA SER A 71 -5.73 -6.22 -15.31
C SER A 71 -6.07 -7.52 -16.05
N GLN A 72 -7.35 -7.88 -16.05
CA GLN A 72 -7.85 -9.00 -16.85
C GLN A 72 -8.23 -8.59 -18.28
N SER A 73 -8.50 -7.31 -18.53
CA SER A 73 -9.00 -6.84 -19.83
C SER A 73 -8.04 -5.90 -20.58
N LEU A 74 -7.08 -5.27 -19.89
CA LEU A 74 -6.24 -4.20 -20.45
C LEU A 74 -4.77 -4.59 -20.67
N ASP A 75 -4.38 -5.81 -20.33
CA ASP A 75 -2.98 -6.31 -20.44
C ASP A 75 -1.94 -5.38 -19.80
N CYS A 76 -2.30 -4.76 -18.68
CA CYS A 76 -1.46 -3.81 -17.93
C CYS A 76 -1.76 -3.87 -16.42
N LEU A 77 -0.99 -3.13 -15.62
CA LEU A 77 -1.37 -2.89 -14.23
C LEU A 77 -2.39 -1.75 -14.18
N THR A 78 -3.47 -1.94 -13.42
CA THR A 78 -4.49 -0.90 -13.27
C THR A 78 -5.06 -0.83 -11.86
N LEU A 79 -5.62 0.33 -11.53
CA LEU A 79 -6.45 0.51 -10.36
C LEU A 79 -7.80 -0.18 -10.59
N GLN A 80 -8.31 -0.84 -9.56
CA GLN A 80 -9.58 -1.55 -9.57
C GLN A 80 -10.33 -1.21 -8.29
N LYS A 81 -11.66 -1.07 -8.36
CA LYS A 81 -12.53 -0.88 -7.19
C LYS A 81 -13.51 -2.04 -7.07
N ARG A 82 -13.69 -2.55 -5.86
CA ARG A 82 -14.71 -3.54 -5.57
C ARG A 82 -16.08 -2.87 -5.61
N ARG A 83 -16.92 -3.25 -6.56
CA ARG A 83 -18.28 -2.76 -6.71
C ARG A 83 -19.20 -3.85 -7.25
N ASN A 84 -20.37 -4.01 -6.65
CA ASN A 84 -21.37 -5.01 -7.05
C ASN A 84 -20.80 -6.44 -7.10
N ASN A 85 -19.98 -6.79 -6.11
CA ASN A 85 -19.31 -8.07 -6.00
C ASN A 85 -18.39 -8.40 -7.20
N GLN A 86 -17.87 -7.38 -7.88
CA GLN A 86 -16.88 -7.50 -8.94
C GLN A 86 -15.78 -6.44 -8.78
N TRP A 87 -14.60 -6.75 -9.31
CA TRP A 87 -13.52 -5.76 -9.42
C TRP A 87 -13.70 -5.00 -10.74
N GLN A 88 -14.10 -3.75 -10.62
CA GLN A 88 -14.25 -2.85 -11.77
C GLN A 88 -12.91 -2.18 -12.03
N GLU A 89 -12.40 -2.35 -13.25
CA GLU A 89 -11.13 -1.78 -13.68
C GLU A 89 -11.31 -0.33 -14.12
N TYR A 90 -10.41 0.54 -13.70
CA TYR A 90 -10.29 1.87 -14.27
C TYR A 90 -9.41 1.78 -15.51
N SER A 91 -9.74 2.51 -16.58
CA SER A 91 -8.77 2.68 -17.66
C SER A 91 -7.60 3.50 -17.12
N PRO A 92 -6.35 3.17 -17.44
CA PRO A 92 -5.20 4.01 -17.08
C PRO A 92 -5.36 5.47 -17.54
N GLY A 93 -6.10 5.70 -18.62
CA GLY A 93 -6.43 7.04 -19.12
C GLY A 93 -7.43 7.82 -18.25
N ASP A 94 -8.20 7.15 -17.40
CA ASP A 94 -9.22 7.78 -16.54
C ASP A 94 -8.63 8.25 -15.21
N ILE A 95 -7.44 7.79 -14.84
CA ILE A 95 -6.81 8.09 -13.54
C ILE A 95 -6.27 9.54 -13.50
N PHE A 96 -6.02 10.16 -14.67
CA PHE A 96 -5.43 11.49 -14.79
C PHE A 96 -6.41 12.60 -15.19
N ASN A 97 -7.71 12.28 -15.31
CA ASN A 97 -8.78 13.23 -15.63
C ASN A 97 -9.69 13.45 -14.42
#